data_AF-A0A3P8KDE8-F1
#
_entry.id   AF-A0A3P8KDE8-F1
#
_cell.length_a   1.000
_cell.length_b   1.000
_cell.length_c   1.000
_cell.angle_alpha   90.00
_cell.angle_beta   90.00
_cell.angle_gamma   90.00
#
_symmetry.space_group_name_H-M   'P 1'
#
loop_
_entity.id
_entity.type
_entity.pdbx_description
1 polymer ?
#
loop_
_entity_poly.entity_id
_entity_poly.type
_entity_poly.pdbx_seq_one_letter_code
_entity_poly.pdbx_strand_id
1 'polypeptide(L)'
;MPYRQLAAFLPGTGVGGAGLHWSGVHFRVDPIELRMRSHYEERYGKSFIPQDMIIQDFGVTYDELEPFFDKAEKVFGTSGTAWSVKGKVVGKDRGGNVFAPDRSDDFPLPAQKNTWSAQLFEKAAREVGYHPYNLPSANTSDSYTNTYGAQMGPCNFCGYCSGYACYMYSKASPNVNILPALRQEKRF
;
A
#
# COMPACT_ATOMS: atom_id res chain seq x y z
N MET A 1 -10.32 1.10 -21.26
CA MET A 1 -10.36 -0.28 -21.78
C MET A 1 -11.80 -0.79 -21.69
N PRO A 2 -12.46 -1.13 -22.79
CA PRO A 2 -13.79 -1.73 -22.72
C PRO A 2 -13.72 -3.11 -22.03
N TYR A 3 -14.72 -3.42 -21.21
CA TYR A 3 -14.86 -4.61 -20.36
C TYR A 3 -14.80 -5.98 -21.08
N ARG A 4 -14.57 -6.01 -22.40
CA ARG A 4 -14.63 -7.22 -23.25
C ARG A 4 -13.34 -8.05 -23.23
N GLN A 5 -12.21 -7.49 -22.79
CA GLN A 5 -10.97 -8.22 -22.59
C GLN A 5 -10.31 -7.81 -21.27
N LEU A 6 -10.39 -8.69 -20.29
CA LEU A 6 -9.80 -8.53 -18.97
C LEU A 6 -8.32 -8.97 -19.04
N ALA A 7 -7.47 -8.13 -19.63
CA ALA A 7 -6.02 -8.39 -19.69
C ALA A 7 -5.35 -7.86 -18.40
N ALA A 8 -4.88 -6.62 -18.41
CA ALA A 8 -4.22 -5.99 -17.25
C ALA A 8 -5.19 -5.57 -16.12
N PHE A 9 -6.50 -5.56 -16.39
CA PHE A 9 -7.52 -5.15 -15.43
C PHE A 9 -8.46 -6.32 -15.21
N LEU A 10 -8.49 -6.83 -13.97
CA LEU A 10 -9.40 -7.88 -13.52
C LEU A 10 -10.41 -7.24 -12.55
N PRO A 11 -11.60 -6.81 -13.01
CA PRO A 11 -12.66 -6.34 -12.13
C PRO A 11 -13.22 -7.49 -11.30
N GLY A 12 -13.52 -7.22 -10.03
CA GLY A 12 -14.16 -8.23 -9.18
C GLY A 12 -15.66 -8.27 -9.42
N THR A 13 -16.21 -9.46 -9.56
CA THR A 13 -17.64 -9.68 -9.88
C THR A 13 -18.48 -10.16 -8.69
N GLY A 14 -17.87 -10.36 -7.52
CA GLY A 14 -18.54 -10.86 -6.31
C GLY A 14 -18.43 -9.94 -5.10
N VAL A 15 -18.95 -10.40 -3.96
CA VAL A 15 -18.84 -9.71 -2.66
C VAL A 15 -17.36 -9.50 -2.33
N GLY A 16 -16.98 -8.25 -2.08
CA GLY A 16 -15.59 -7.83 -1.85
C GLY A 16 -14.88 -7.27 -3.09
N GLY A 17 -15.48 -7.40 -4.27
CA GLY A 17 -14.97 -6.82 -5.51
C GLY A 17 -13.52 -7.24 -5.80
N ALA A 18 -12.75 -6.34 -6.41
CA ALA A 18 -11.36 -6.62 -6.77
C ALA A 18 -10.43 -6.78 -5.56
N GLY A 19 -10.84 -6.31 -4.38
CA GLY A 19 -10.12 -6.50 -3.13
C GLY A 19 -10.03 -7.97 -2.69
N LEU A 20 -10.75 -8.90 -3.32
CA LEU A 20 -10.61 -10.32 -3.04
C LEU A 20 -9.39 -10.93 -3.76
N HIS A 21 -9.11 -10.49 -5.00
CA HIS A 21 -8.08 -11.08 -5.87
C HIS A 21 -6.91 -10.17 -6.19
N TRP A 22 -6.87 -8.94 -5.65
CA TRP A 22 -5.66 -8.11 -5.68
C TRP A 22 -4.47 -8.77 -4.97
N SER A 23 -3.25 -8.26 -5.21
CA SER A 23 -2.02 -8.82 -4.63
C SER A 23 -1.79 -8.41 -3.17
N GLY A 24 -2.45 -7.35 -2.70
CA GLY A 24 -2.23 -6.75 -1.38
C GLY A 24 -1.12 -5.71 -1.32
N VAL A 25 -0.51 -5.29 -2.43
CA VAL A 25 0.49 -4.20 -2.39
C VAL A 25 -0.18 -2.89 -2.01
N HIS A 26 0.30 -2.22 -0.95
CA HIS A 26 -0.40 -1.11 -0.30
C HIS A 26 0.50 0.12 -0.12
N PHE A 27 0.70 0.88 -1.20
CA PHE A 27 1.45 2.13 -1.20
C PHE A 27 0.60 3.31 -0.71
N ARG A 28 1.24 4.28 -0.04
CA ARG A 28 0.70 5.63 0.10
C ARG A 28 1.01 6.44 -1.16
N VAL A 29 0.17 7.42 -1.47
CA VAL A 29 0.43 8.39 -2.54
C VAL A 29 1.64 9.25 -2.19
N ASP A 30 2.47 9.55 -3.18
CA ASP A 30 3.58 10.48 -3.00
C ASP A 30 3.05 11.93 -2.88
N PRO A 31 3.57 12.77 -1.96
CA PRO A 31 3.16 14.16 -1.86
C PRO A 31 3.27 14.95 -3.17
N ILE A 32 4.24 14.62 -4.04
CA ILE A 32 4.43 15.25 -5.35
C ILE A 32 3.27 14.91 -6.29
N GLU A 33 2.77 13.68 -6.26
CA GLU A 33 1.63 13.27 -7.10
C GLU A 33 0.36 14.07 -6.79
N LEU A 34 0.16 14.46 -5.53
CA LEU A 34 -0.99 15.28 -5.12
C LEU A 34 -0.93 16.73 -5.65
N ARG A 35 0.27 17.22 -5.99
CA ARG A 35 0.51 18.59 -6.49
C ARG A 35 1.26 18.61 -7.82
N MET A 36 0.94 17.66 -8.69
CA MET A 36 1.72 17.37 -9.88
C MET A 36 1.90 18.59 -10.78
N ARG A 37 0.86 19.43 -10.95
CA ARG A 37 0.95 20.64 -11.76
C ARG A 37 1.82 21.68 -11.08
N SER A 38 1.51 22.03 -9.84
CA SER A 38 2.29 23.04 -9.11
C SER A 38 3.77 22.67 -9.00
N HIS A 39 4.07 21.40 -8.71
CA HIS A 39 5.45 20.91 -8.62
C HIS A 39 6.27 21.15 -9.90
N TYR A 40 5.70 20.83 -11.07
CA TYR A 40 6.41 21.03 -12.34
C TYR A 40 6.48 22.51 -12.73
N GLU A 41 5.43 23.31 -12.47
CA GLU A 41 5.46 24.76 -12.71
C GLU A 41 6.53 25.46 -11.83
N GLU A 42 6.66 25.08 -10.56
CA GLU A 42 7.67 25.61 -9.63
C GLU A 42 9.09 25.24 -10.05
N ARG A 43 9.29 24.00 -10.51
CA ARG A 43 10.63 23.46 -10.80
C ARG A 43 11.15 23.87 -12.18
N TYR A 44 10.28 23.90 -13.19
CA TYR A 44 10.66 24.07 -14.59
C TYR A 44 9.96 25.25 -15.29
N GLY A 45 9.05 25.94 -14.61
CA GLY A 45 8.28 27.04 -15.16
C GLY A 45 7.02 26.58 -15.89
N LYS A 46 6.04 27.49 -16.02
CA LYS A 46 4.73 27.20 -16.62
C LYS A 46 4.80 26.72 -18.06
N SER A 47 5.79 27.19 -18.82
CA SER A 47 5.98 26.80 -20.22
C SER A 47 6.53 25.38 -20.41
N PHE A 48 6.94 24.70 -19.31
CA PHE A 48 7.37 23.31 -19.37
C PHE A 48 6.21 22.35 -19.64
N ILE A 49 5.00 22.71 -19.19
CA ILE A 49 3.79 21.90 -19.38
C ILE A 49 3.17 22.27 -20.73
N PRO A 50 3.11 21.35 -21.71
CA PRO A 50 2.44 21.59 -22.98
C PRO A 50 0.97 21.98 -22.81
N GLN A 51 0.45 22.80 -23.72
CA GLN A 51 -0.93 23.31 -23.63
C GLN A 51 -1.98 22.18 -23.67
N ASP A 52 -1.66 21.05 -24.28
CA ASP A 52 -2.50 19.85 -24.39
C ASP A 52 -2.30 18.84 -23.25
N MET A 53 -1.39 19.11 -22.30
CA MET A 53 -1.17 18.29 -21.11
C MET A 53 -2.08 18.74 -19.96
N ILE A 54 -3.05 17.89 -19.61
CA ILE A 54 -4.12 18.20 -18.64
C ILE A 54 -3.78 17.81 -17.19
N ILE A 55 -2.53 17.93 -16.77
CA ILE A 55 -2.16 17.67 -15.36
C ILE A 55 -2.74 18.75 -14.43
N GLN A 56 -3.10 18.34 -13.23
CA GLN A 56 -3.71 19.18 -12.21
C GLN A 56 -3.29 18.72 -10.82
N ASP A 57 -3.50 19.59 -9.83
CA ASP A 57 -3.36 19.23 -8.43
C ASP A 57 -4.66 18.60 -7.92
N PHE A 58 -4.56 17.70 -6.96
CA PHE A 58 -5.70 16.98 -6.39
C PHE A 58 -6.53 17.84 -5.42
N GLY A 59 -6.01 19.00 -5.02
CA GLY A 59 -6.69 19.92 -4.08
C GLY A 59 -6.66 19.48 -2.62
N VAL A 60 -5.86 18.45 -2.29
CA VAL A 60 -5.60 17.97 -0.92
C VAL A 60 -4.10 17.74 -0.73
N THR A 61 -3.63 17.84 0.50
CA THR A 61 -2.23 17.59 0.86
C THR A 61 -2.03 16.20 1.43
N TYR A 62 -0.79 15.73 1.40
CA TYR A 62 -0.44 14.46 2.05
C TYR A 62 -0.75 14.51 3.56
N ASP A 63 -0.46 15.63 4.23
CA ASP A 63 -0.69 15.78 5.68
C ASP A 63 -2.18 15.69 6.04
N GLU A 64 -3.08 16.19 5.18
CA GLU A 64 -4.53 16.03 5.36
C GLU A 64 -4.98 14.56 5.19
N LEU A 65 -4.32 13.81 4.29
CA LEU A 65 -4.66 12.42 3.99
C LEU A 65 -3.96 11.41 4.91
N GLU A 66 -2.82 11.77 5.51
CA GLU A 66 -1.95 10.90 6.29
C GLU A 66 -2.70 10.15 7.41
N PRO A 67 -3.56 10.79 8.23
CA PRO A 67 -4.30 10.09 9.28
C PRO A 67 -5.26 9.04 8.73
N PHE A 68 -5.76 9.23 7.51
CA PHE A 68 -6.64 8.27 6.85
C PHE A 68 -5.86 7.11 6.22
N PHE A 69 -4.65 7.37 5.73
CA PHE A 69 -3.74 6.31 5.28
C PHE A 69 -3.30 5.42 6.44
N ASP A 70 -2.90 6.01 7.57
CA ASP A 70 -2.55 5.25 8.77
C ASP A 70 -3.75 4.38 9.21
N LYS A 71 -4.93 4.99 9.35
CA LYS A 71 -6.15 4.26 9.69
C LYS A 71 -6.43 3.10 8.73
N ALA A 72 -6.33 3.32 7.42
CA ALA A 72 -6.54 2.28 6.42
C ALA A 72 -5.53 1.13 6.59
N GLU A 73 -4.26 1.43 6.81
CA GLU A 73 -3.21 0.45 7.03
C GLU A 73 -3.46 -0.40 8.27
N LYS A 74 -3.92 0.21 9.39
CA LYS A 74 -4.34 -0.50 10.60
C LYS A 74 -5.59 -1.35 10.37
N VAL A 75 -6.58 -0.88 9.60
CA VAL A 75 -7.74 -1.71 9.23
C VAL A 75 -7.31 -2.93 8.40
N PHE A 76 -6.31 -2.75 7.53
CA PHE A 76 -5.87 -3.76 6.57
C PHE A 76 -4.84 -4.72 7.17
N GLY A 77 -4.25 -4.43 8.33
CA GLY A 77 -3.13 -5.20 8.87
C GLY A 77 -1.90 -5.12 7.98
N THR A 78 -1.57 -3.90 7.53
CA THR A 78 -0.48 -3.70 6.55
C THR A 78 0.89 -3.96 7.17
N SER A 79 1.62 -4.89 6.59
CA SER A 79 3.01 -5.21 6.91
C SER A 79 3.96 -4.33 6.13
N GLY A 80 4.88 -3.65 6.81
CA GLY A 80 5.82 -2.75 6.15
C GLY A 80 6.96 -2.28 7.04
N THR A 81 7.73 -1.33 6.52
CA THR A 81 8.79 -0.65 7.26
C THR A 81 8.75 0.83 6.89
N ALA A 82 8.42 1.68 7.87
CA ALA A 82 8.46 3.12 7.70
C ALA A 82 9.90 3.60 7.48
N TRP A 83 10.09 4.62 6.65
CA TRP A 83 11.38 5.31 6.58
C TRP A 83 11.56 6.26 7.76
N SER A 84 10.59 7.14 7.98
CA SER A 84 10.54 8.03 9.13
C SER A 84 9.16 8.03 9.79
N VAL A 85 9.16 8.28 11.10
CA VAL A 85 7.96 8.43 11.92
C VAL A 85 8.15 9.67 12.82
N LYS A 86 7.24 10.64 12.73
CA LYS A 86 7.30 11.92 13.45
C LYS A 86 8.66 12.61 13.31
N GLY A 87 9.17 12.65 12.08
CA GLY A 87 10.46 13.25 11.72
C GLY A 87 11.69 12.46 12.15
N LYS A 88 11.53 11.29 12.79
CA LYS A 88 12.65 10.43 13.18
C LYS A 88 12.85 9.32 12.17
N VAL A 89 14.07 9.18 11.64
CA VAL A 89 14.41 8.07 10.73
C VAL A 89 14.46 6.76 11.51
N VAL A 90 13.59 5.81 11.14
CA VAL A 90 13.48 4.48 11.77
C VAL A 90 13.75 3.34 10.79
N GLY A 91 13.69 3.61 9.48
CA GLY A 91 13.77 2.60 8.43
C GLY A 91 15.16 2.33 7.86
N LYS A 92 16.18 3.10 8.25
CA LYS A 92 17.52 3.05 7.64
C LYS A 92 18.13 1.66 7.65
N ASP A 93 18.09 1.00 8.80
CA ASP A 93 18.65 -0.35 9.00
C ASP A 93 17.60 -1.46 8.87
N ARG A 94 16.35 -1.09 8.55
CA ARG A 94 15.20 -2.00 8.43
C ARG A 94 14.72 -2.17 6.97
N GLY A 95 15.31 -1.45 6.02
CA GLY A 95 14.93 -1.51 4.60
C GLY A 95 13.67 -0.70 4.26
N GLY A 96 13.46 0.44 4.91
CA GLY A 96 12.39 1.39 4.55
C GLY A 96 12.68 2.16 3.27
N ASN A 97 11.63 2.61 2.58
CA ASN A 97 11.76 3.42 1.36
C ASN A 97 12.26 4.84 1.69
N VAL A 98 13.51 5.16 1.33
CA VAL A 98 14.14 6.45 1.63
C VAL A 98 13.42 7.68 1.05
N PHE A 99 12.54 7.47 0.06
CA PHE A 99 11.74 8.51 -0.57
C PHE A 99 10.32 8.61 0.00
N ALA A 100 9.94 7.73 0.92
CA ALA A 100 8.61 7.75 1.50
C ALA A 100 8.41 9.01 2.37
N PRO A 101 7.21 9.63 2.31
CA PRO A 101 6.87 10.72 3.21
C PRO A 101 6.85 10.27 4.67
N ASP A 102 6.99 11.25 5.57
CA ASP A 102 6.91 11.01 7.02
C ASP A 102 5.53 10.47 7.42
N ARG A 103 5.50 9.73 8.54
CA ARG A 103 4.29 9.08 9.04
C ARG A 103 4.05 9.50 10.48
N SER A 104 2.79 9.56 10.88
CA SER A 104 2.43 9.83 12.27
C SER A 104 2.63 8.59 13.17
N ASP A 105 2.57 7.38 12.61
CA ASP A 105 2.82 6.11 13.30
C ASP A 105 3.51 5.07 12.38
N ASP A 106 4.14 4.04 12.97
CA ASP A 106 4.73 2.92 12.23
C ASP A 106 3.64 1.99 11.67
N PHE A 107 3.99 1.12 10.72
CA PHE A 107 3.07 0.09 10.22
C PHE A 107 2.53 -0.79 11.38
N PRO A 108 1.29 -1.32 11.28
CA PRO A 108 0.76 -2.21 12.32
C PRO A 108 1.55 -3.51 12.47
N LEU A 109 2.27 -3.94 11.43
CA LEU A 109 3.07 -5.15 11.41
C LEU A 109 4.42 -4.92 10.73
N PRO A 110 5.47 -5.67 11.11
CA PRO A 110 6.77 -5.61 10.43
C PRO A 110 6.64 -6.09 8.98
N ALA A 111 7.58 -5.70 8.13
CA ALA A 111 7.60 -6.11 6.72
C ALA A 111 7.63 -7.64 6.57
N GLN A 112 7.09 -8.12 5.45
CA GLN A 112 7.14 -9.54 5.10
C GLN A 112 8.58 -10.02 4.95
N LYS A 113 8.80 -11.31 5.21
CA LYS A 113 10.06 -11.97 4.88
C LYS A 113 10.24 -12.01 3.36
N ASN A 114 11.48 -11.82 2.91
CA ASN A 114 11.83 -11.88 1.50
C ASN A 114 12.18 -13.30 1.07
N THR A 115 11.74 -13.69 -0.13
CA THR A 115 12.20 -14.89 -0.80
C THR A 115 13.69 -14.78 -1.14
N TRP A 116 14.34 -15.92 -1.36
CA TRP A 116 15.76 -15.93 -1.76
C TRP A 116 16.04 -15.10 -3.02
N SER A 117 15.19 -15.20 -4.04
CA SER A 117 15.34 -14.43 -5.27
C SER A 117 15.23 -12.93 -5.03
N ALA A 118 14.34 -12.49 -4.14
CA ALA A 118 14.22 -11.08 -3.77
C ALA A 118 15.46 -10.59 -3.03
N GLN A 119 16.03 -11.40 -2.12
CA GLN A 119 17.27 -11.06 -1.41
C GLN A 119 18.47 -10.96 -2.37
N LEU A 120 18.56 -11.85 -3.37
CA LEU A 120 19.62 -11.79 -4.37
C LEU A 120 19.53 -10.51 -5.23
N PHE A 121 18.31 -10.14 -5.64
CA PHE A 121 18.08 -8.90 -6.37
C PHE A 121 18.38 -7.67 -5.50
N GLU A 122 17.94 -7.67 -4.25
CA GLU A 122 18.22 -6.61 -3.29
C GLU A 122 19.73 -6.39 -3.14
N LYS A 123 20.51 -7.48 -2.98
CA LYS A 123 21.97 -7.41 -2.91
C LYS A 123 22.56 -6.76 -4.15
N ALA A 124 22.21 -7.24 -5.34
CA ALA A 124 22.75 -6.71 -6.61
C ALA A 124 22.38 -5.23 -6.80
N ALA A 125 21.15 -4.83 -6.46
CA ALA A 125 20.69 -3.45 -6.54
C ALA A 125 21.48 -2.54 -5.57
N ARG A 126 21.75 -3.00 -4.35
CA ARG A 126 22.58 -2.25 -3.38
C ARG A 126 24.03 -2.11 -3.85
N GLU A 127 24.62 -3.15 -4.45
CA GLU A 127 26.00 -3.13 -4.96
C GLU A 127 26.23 -2.09 -6.06
N VAL A 128 25.20 -1.76 -6.84
CA VAL A 128 25.24 -0.70 -7.87
C VAL A 128 24.68 0.64 -7.40
N GLY A 129 24.42 0.79 -6.09
CA GLY A 129 24.03 2.06 -5.48
C GLY A 129 22.54 2.41 -5.51
N TYR A 130 21.65 1.46 -5.84
CA TYR A 130 20.21 1.67 -5.72
C TYR A 130 19.70 1.48 -4.27
N HIS A 131 18.46 1.91 -4.04
CA HIS A 131 17.79 1.88 -2.73
C HIS A 131 16.60 0.89 -2.71
N PRO A 132 16.83 -0.43 -2.80
CA PRO A 132 15.73 -1.40 -2.71
C PRO A 132 15.13 -1.40 -1.30
N TYR A 133 13.82 -1.63 -1.23
CA TYR A 133 13.02 -1.69 -0.01
C TYR A 133 11.91 -2.74 -0.16
N ASN A 134 11.39 -3.22 0.97
CA ASN A 134 10.27 -4.17 0.96
C ASN A 134 8.97 -3.43 0.68
N LEU A 135 8.24 -3.87 -0.35
CA LEU A 135 6.95 -3.27 -0.67
C LEU A 135 5.99 -3.46 0.51
N PRO A 136 5.30 -2.40 0.96
CA PRO A 136 4.26 -2.54 1.97
C PRO A 136 3.15 -3.44 1.43
N SER A 137 2.69 -4.35 2.27
CA SER A 137 1.70 -5.35 1.89
C SER A 137 0.57 -5.42 2.91
N ALA A 138 -0.67 -5.31 2.46
CA ALA A 138 -1.89 -5.66 3.17
C ALA A 138 -2.03 -7.19 3.32
N ASN A 139 -0.92 -7.86 3.55
CA ASN A 139 -0.80 -9.26 3.93
C ASN A 139 -0.14 -9.25 5.29
N THR A 140 -0.74 -9.85 6.29
CA THR A 140 -0.23 -9.82 7.66
C THR A 140 1.01 -10.71 7.81
N SER A 141 2.10 -10.18 8.35
CA SER A 141 3.34 -10.92 8.61
C SER A 141 3.31 -11.69 9.93
N ASP A 142 2.38 -11.35 10.81
CA ASP A 142 2.06 -12.05 12.05
C ASP A 142 0.53 -12.08 12.27
N SER A 143 0.07 -12.75 13.32
CA SER A 143 -1.32 -12.68 13.77
C SER A 143 -1.70 -11.23 14.12
N TYR A 144 -2.85 -10.77 13.65
CA TYR A 144 -3.26 -9.39 13.86
C TYR A 144 -4.77 -9.27 13.98
N THR A 145 -5.24 -8.45 14.92
CA THR A 145 -6.65 -8.07 15.02
C THR A 145 -6.75 -6.60 14.68
N ASN A 146 -7.52 -6.28 13.65
CA ASN A 146 -7.63 -4.91 13.17
C ASN A 146 -8.48 -4.04 14.12
N THR A 147 -8.55 -2.75 13.81
CA THR A 147 -9.28 -1.75 14.62
C THR A 147 -10.80 -1.97 14.67
N TYR A 148 -11.35 -2.87 13.85
CA TYR A 148 -12.75 -3.28 13.87
C TYR A 148 -12.97 -4.63 14.57
N GLY A 149 -11.93 -5.22 15.18
CA GLY A 149 -12.01 -6.51 15.84
C GLY A 149 -11.95 -7.71 14.90
N ALA A 150 -11.67 -7.52 13.60
CA ALA A 150 -11.52 -8.61 12.66
C ALA A 150 -10.13 -9.25 12.80
N GLN A 151 -10.10 -10.56 13.04
CA GLN A 151 -8.87 -11.34 13.17
C GLN A 151 -8.30 -11.74 11.81
N MET A 152 -6.99 -11.62 11.67
CA MET A 152 -6.20 -11.99 10.51
C MET A 152 -5.10 -12.98 10.91
N GLY A 153 -4.93 -14.03 10.10
CA GLY A 153 -3.89 -15.04 10.31
C GLY A 153 -2.56 -14.66 9.65
N PRO A 154 -1.40 -15.12 10.15
CA PRO A 154 -0.10 -14.82 9.54
C PRO A 154 0.03 -15.44 8.13
N CYS A 155 0.65 -14.71 7.21
CA CYS A 155 0.93 -15.19 5.86
C CYS A 155 1.91 -16.37 5.88
N ASN A 156 1.59 -17.44 5.17
CA ASN A 156 2.43 -18.64 5.04
C ASN A 156 3.15 -18.76 3.70
N PHE A 157 3.14 -17.71 2.87
CA PHE A 157 3.78 -17.70 1.55
C PHE A 157 3.29 -18.79 0.58
N CYS A 158 2.00 -19.15 0.62
CA CYS A 158 1.40 -20.17 -0.23
C CYS A 158 1.42 -19.89 -1.75
N GLY A 159 1.75 -18.68 -2.19
CA GLY A 159 1.83 -18.31 -3.61
C GLY A 159 0.51 -17.90 -4.27
N TYR A 160 -0.62 -17.93 -3.55
CA TYR A 160 -1.95 -17.60 -4.07
C TYR A 160 -2.43 -16.19 -3.68
N CYS A 161 -1.62 -15.17 -3.98
CA CYS A 161 -1.99 -13.78 -3.70
C CYS A 161 -2.78 -13.15 -4.85
N SER A 162 -2.15 -12.98 -6.02
CA SER A 162 -2.71 -12.30 -7.18
C SER A 162 -3.63 -13.21 -7.98
N GLY A 163 -4.84 -12.75 -8.26
CA GLY A 163 -5.86 -13.53 -8.99
C GLY A 163 -6.63 -14.55 -8.13
N TYR A 164 -6.28 -14.69 -6.85
CA TYR A 164 -6.89 -15.67 -5.95
C TYR A 164 -7.40 -15.03 -4.66
N ALA A 165 -8.45 -15.61 -4.08
CA ALA A 165 -8.84 -15.32 -2.72
C ALA A 165 -7.81 -15.90 -1.74
N CYS A 166 -7.48 -15.15 -0.68
CA CYS A 166 -6.62 -15.67 0.37
C CYS A 166 -7.43 -16.58 1.30
N TYR A 167 -7.13 -17.88 1.26
CA TYR A 167 -7.80 -18.88 2.11
C TYR A 167 -7.28 -18.87 3.56
N MET A 168 -6.17 -18.16 3.84
CA MET A 168 -5.55 -18.06 5.17
C MET A 168 -6.04 -16.87 5.99
N TYR A 169 -6.95 -16.04 5.43
CA TYR A 169 -7.38 -14.78 6.05
C TYR A 169 -6.24 -13.79 6.35
N SER A 170 -5.11 -13.94 5.65
CA SER A 170 -3.92 -13.09 5.84
C SER A 170 -3.91 -11.86 4.94
N LYS A 171 -4.54 -11.93 3.77
CA LYS A 171 -4.62 -10.82 2.81
C LYS A 171 -5.89 -10.01 3.06
N ALA A 172 -5.72 -8.70 3.19
CA ALA A 172 -6.83 -7.83 3.45
C ALA A 172 -7.83 -7.85 2.29
N SER A 173 -9.10 -7.86 2.63
CA SER A 173 -10.20 -7.69 1.68
C SER A 173 -11.40 -7.12 2.43
N PRO A 174 -12.38 -6.51 1.75
CA PRO A 174 -13.61 -6.09 2.42
C PRO A 174 -14.27 -7.25 3.19
N ASN A 175 -14.18 -8.47 2.66
CA ASN A 175 -14.78 -9.67 3.24
C ASN A 175 -14.13 -10.11 4.57
N VAL A 176 -12.85 -9.84 4.73
CA VAL A 176 -12.08 -10.25 5.91
C VAL A 176 -11.99 -9.10 6.92
N ASN A 177 -11.81 -7.87 6.45
CA ASN A 177 -11.41 -6.76 7.33
C ASN A 177 -12.56 -5.84 7.73
N ILE A 178 -13.68 -5.83 7.00
CA ILE A 178 -14.75 -4.83 7.18
C ILE A 178 -16.12 -5.50 7.34
N LEU A 179 -16.51 -6.36 6.39
CA LEU A 179 -17.82 -7.02 6.39
C LEU A 179 -18.13 -7.80 7.68
N PRO A 180 -17.18 -8.50 8.34
CA PRO A 180 -17.49 -9.19 9.59
C PRO A 180 -17.94 -8.24 10.72
N ALA A 181 -17.36 -7.04 10.78
CA ALA A 181 -17.76 -6.02 11.75
C ALA A 181 -19.08 -5.35 11.33
N LEU A 182 -19.22 -4.98 10.05
CA LEU A 182 -20.45 -4.38 9.54
C LEU A 182 -21.68 -5.28 9.73
N ARG A 183 -21.55 -6.60 9.57
CA ARG A 183 -22.65 -7.55 9.79
C ARG A 183 -23.18 -7.58 11.24
N GLN A 184 -22.42 -7.04 12.20
CA GLN A 184 -22.86 -6.93 13.59
C GLN A 184 -23.66 -5.64 13.84
N GLU A 185 -23.57 -4.66 12.93
CA GLU A 185 -24.30 -3.41 13.03
C GLU A 185 -25.77 -3.62 12.66
N LYS A 186 -26.69 -3.27 13.57
CA LYS A 186 -28.15 -3.47 13.39
C LYS A 186 -28.74 -2.75 12.17
N ARG A 187 -28.03 -1.76 11.63
CA ARG A 187 -28.46 -0.93 10.49
C ARG A 187 -27.88 -1.39 9.15
N PHE A 188 -27.02 -2.40 9.16
CA PHE A 188 -26.45 -3.03 7.98
C PHE A 188 -27.33 -4.19 7.53
#